data_AF-A0A7V1BI89-F1
#
_entry.id   AF-A0A7V1BI89-F1
#
_cell.length_a   1.000
_cell.length_b   1.000
_cell.length_c   1.000
_cell.angle_alpha   90.00
_cell.angle_beta   90.00
_cell.angle_gamma   90.00
#
_symmetry.space_group_name_H-M   'P 1'
#
loop_
_entity.id
_entity.type
_entity.pdbx_description
1 polymer ?
#
loop_
_entity_poly.entity_id
_entity_poly.type
_entity_poly.pdbx_seq_one_letter_code
_entity_poly.pdbx_strand_id
1 'polypeptide(L)'
;MGAYPPDRLRGKAVCLAQIEAAMKEGIAPEYLLQAVKAYATDSTGFTRSKVCFSDNWFQSRRWQAYVEKQVADRKKTATLQSDHHARLVCWISDRSPMCKHITGTQVAALLASKLVTEGQIQAAGLRS
;
A
#
# COMPACT_ATOMS: atom_id res chain seq x y z
N MET A 1 -5.99 18.38 -4.06
CA MET A 1 -6.41 19.11 -2.83
C MET A 1 -7.88 18.95 -2.46
N GLY A 2 -8.77 18.47 -3.35
CA GLY A 2 -10.21 18.35 -3.04
C GLY A 2 -10.60 17.37 -1.93
N ALA A 3 -9.66 16.63 -1.35
CA ALA A 3 -9.91 15.76 -0.19
C ALA A 3 -9.77 16.50 1.15
N TYR A 4 -8.99 17.59 1.23
CA TYR A 4 -8.79 18.32 2.49
C TYR A 4 -10.00 19.21 2.79
N PRO A 5 -10.37 19.43 4.07
CA PRO A 5 -11.51 20.30 4.40
C PRO A 5 -11.34 21.70 3.79
N PRO A 6 -12.31 22.19 2.99
CA PRO A 6 -12.16 23.41 2.20
C PRO A 6 -12.00 24.65 3.08
N ASP A 7 -12.62 24.69 4.25
CA ASP A 7 -12.52 25.75 5.27
C ASP A 7 -11.12 25.83 5.93
N ARG A 8 -10.23 24.88 5.62
CA ARG A 8 -8.89 24.72 6.22
C ARG A 8 -7.77 24.79 5.17
N LEU A 9 -8.14 25.04 3.91
CA LEU A 9 -7.18 25.31 2.86
C LEU A 9 -6.64 26.74 3.01
N ARG A 10 -5.33 26.85 3.22
CA ARG A 10 -4.62 28.12 3.35
C ARG A 10 -3.20 28.00 2.82
N GLY A 11 -2.64 29.12 2.38
CA GLY A 11 -1.23 29.21 2.04
C GLY A 11 -0.83 28.31 0.87
N LYS A 12 -1.60 28.35 -0.24
CA LYS A 12 -1.36 27.49 -1.42
C LYS A 12 0.09 27.50 -1.91
N ALA A 13 0.73 28.67 -1.96
CA ALA A 13 2.14 28.78 -2.36
C ALA A 13 3.08 28.03 -1.40
N VAL A 14 2.84 28.14 -0.09
CA VAL A 14 3.60 27.41 0.94
C VAL A 14 3.38 25.90 0.80
N CYS A 15 2.12 25.46 0.64
CA CYS A 15 1.81 24.06 0.41
C CYS A 15 2.56 23.50 -0.81
N LEU A 16 2.55 24.22 -1.94
CA LEU A 16 3.24 23.80 -3.16
C LEU A 16 4.75 23.72 -2.97
N ALA A 17 5.37 24.73 -2.34
CA ALA A 17 6.80 24.73 -2.04
C ALA A 17 7.20 23.56 -1.14
N GLN A 18 6.38 23.23 -0.13
CA GLN A 18 6.64 22.08 0.76
C GLN A 18 6.44 20.73 0.06
N ILE A 19 5.45 20.62 -0.84
CA ILE A 19 5.27 19.41 -1.67
C ILE A 19 6.49 19.23 -2.59
N GLU A 20 6.94 20.30 -3.24
CA GLU A 20 8.12 20.24 -4.11
C GLU A 20 9.38 19.86 -3.32
N ALA A 21 9.57 20.40 -2.12
CA ALA A 21 10.66 20.03 -1.24
C ALA A 21 10.61 18.53 -0.86
N ALA A 22 9.44 18.03 -0.47
CA ALA A 22 9.26 16.61 -0.17
C ALA A 22 9.54 15.70 -1.38
N MET A 23 9.15 16.13 -2.59
CA MET A 23 9.46 15.40 -3.82
C MET A 23 10.97 15.38 -4.12
N LYS A 24 11.68 16.49 -3.87
CA LYS A 24 13.15 16.54 -3.97
C LYS A 24 13.85 15.64 -2.94
N GLU A 25 13.22 15.42 -1.79
CA GLU A 25 13.65 14.44 -0.78
C GLU A 25 13.31 12.98 -1.16
N GLY A 26 12.71 12.74 -2.33
CA GLY A 26 12.43 11.40 -2.86
C GLY A 26 11.05 10.85 -2.48
N ILE A 27 10.16 11.67 -1.90
CA ILE A 27 8.79 11.23 -1.61
C ILE A 27 7.96 11.26 -2.90
N ALA A 28 7.39 10.11 -3.26
CA ALA A 28 6.52 10.03 -4.43
C ALA A 28 5.22 10.85 -4.20
N PRO A 29 4.76 11.62 -5.19
CA PRO A 29 3.54 12.43 -5.08
C PRO A 29 2.30 11.65 -4.65
N GLU A 30 2.22 10.36 -5.00
CA GLU A 30 1.12 9.47 -4.67
C GLU A 30 1.02 9.24 -3.16
N TYR A 31 2.14 9.11 -2.46
CA TYR A 31 2.18 8.96 -1.00
C TYR A 31 1.71 10.23 -0.30
N LEU A 32 2.09 11.41 -0.81
CA LEU A 32 1.60 12.69 -0.30
C LEU A 32 0.09 12.85 -0.53
N LEU A 33 -0.40 12.46 -1.70
CA LEU A 33 -1.84 12.50 -2.01
C LEU A 33 -2.64 11.57 -1.09
N GLN A 34 -2.14 10.35 -0.87
CA GLN A 34 -2.77 9.39 0.05
C GLN A 34 -2.69 9.87 1.50
N ALA A 35 -1.59 10.50 1.92
CA ALA A 35 -1.47 11.09 3.26
C ALA A 35 -2.49 12.21 3.49
N VAL A 36 -2.70 13.08 2.49
CA VAL A 36 -3.74 14.14 2.54
C VAL A 36 -5.14 13.53 2.66
N LYS A 37 -5.44 12.47 1.89
CA LYS A 37 -6.72 11.76 1.96
C LYS A 37 -6.94 11.11 3.33
N ALA A 38 -5.93 10.40 3.84
CA ALA A 38 -5.99 9.75 5.14
C ALA A 38 -6.21 10.76 6.27
N TYR A 39 -5.45 11.87 6.27
CA TYR A 39 -5.63 12.92 7.27
C TYR A 39 -7.01 13.60 7.17
N ALA A 40 -7.54 13.80 5.97
CA ALA A 40 -8.90 14.32 5.80
C ALA A 40 -9.96 13.37 6.35
N THR A 41 -9.83 12.07 6.07
CA THR A 41 -10.71 11.03 6.64
C THR A 41 -10.64 11.03 8.16
N ASP A 42 -9.44 10.97 8.74
CA ASP A 42 -9.22 10.95 10.20
C ASP A 42 -9.77 12.20 10.90
N SER A 43 -9.80 13.32 10.19
CA SER A 43 -10.25 14.61 10.71
C SER A 43 -11.72 14.94 10.37
N THR A 44 -12.45 13.99 9.81
CA THR A 44 -13.89 14.12 9.54
C THR A 44 -14.64 14.32 10.85
N GLY A 45 -15.53 15.31 10.91
CA GLY A 45 -16.30 15.64 12.11
C GLY A 45 -15.53 16.42 13.19
N PHE A 46 -14.23 16.66 13.02
CA PHE A 46 -13.48 17.50 13.96
C PHE A 46 -13.81 18.98 13.74
N THR A 47 -13.81 19.74 14.82
CA THR A 47 -13.97 21.20 14.78
C THR A 47 -12.71 21.87 14.19
N ARG A 48 -12.85 23.11 13.71
CA ARG A 48 -11.77 23.88 13.09
C ARG A 48 -10.52 24.00 13.97
N SER A 49 -10.67 24.09 15.30
CA SER A 49 -9.53 24.21 16.23
C SER A 49 -8.73 22.91 16.40
N LYS A 50 -9.28 21.78 15.97
CA LYS A 50 -8.64 20.45 16.10
C LYS A 50 -7.93 20.00 14.82
N VAL A 51 -7.98 20.80 13.75
CA VAL A 51 -7.44 20.42 12.44
C VAL A 51 -6.55 21.52 11.91
N CYS A 52 -5.37 21.14 11.43
CA CYS A 52 -4.42 22.10 10.91
C CYS A 52 -4.94 22.76 9.64
N PHE A 53 -4.53 24.01 9.42
CA PHE A 53 -4.53 24.57 8.08
C PHE A 53 -3.51 23.81 7.21
N SER A 54 -3.80 23.70 5.92
CA SER A 54 -2.98 22.91 5.00
C SER A 54 -1.51 23.34 4.99
N ASP A 55 -1.24 24.65 5.01
CA ASP A 55 0.13 25.19 5.06
C ASP A 55 0.90 24.71 6.30
N ASN A 56 0.28 24.85 7.48
CA ASN A 56 0.85 24.41 8.74
C ASN A 56 1.05 22.89 8.75
N TRP A 57 0.11 22.11 8.20
CA TRP A 57 0.23 20.65 8.15
C TRP A 57 1.40 20.19 7.28
N PHE A 58 1.61 20.83 6.12
CA PHE A 58 2.76 20.57 5.26
C PHE A 58 4.07 21.01 5.90
N GLN A 59 4.11 22.24 6.43
CA GLN A 59 5.31 22.82 7.04
C GLN A 59 5.77 22.08 8.30
N SER A 60 4.83 21.61 9.12
CA SER A 60 5.13 20.82 10.33
C SER A 60 5.43 19.35 10.04
N ARG A 61 5.47 18.95 8.76
CA ARG A 61 5.76 17.57 8.32
C ARG A 61 4.87 16.49 8.94
N ARG A 62 3.67 16.83 9.42
CA ARG A 62 2.70 15.87 9.99
C ARG A 62 2.29 14.76 9.02
N TRP A 63 2.45 15.01 7.73
CA TRP A 63 2.23 14.04 6.66
C TRP A 63 3.25 12.88 6.65
N GLN A 64 4.44 13.04 7.24
CA GLN A 64 5.48 12.01 7.22
C GLN A 64 5.00 10.70 7.88
N ALA A 65 4.37 10.78 9.05
CA ALA A 65 3.84 9.60 9.74
C ALA A 65 2.82 8.81 8.88
N TYR A 66 2.01 9.52 8.09
CA TYR A 66 1.07 8.90 7.16
C TYR A 66 1.79 8.21 6.00
N VAL A 67 2.85 8.81 5.46
CA VAL A 67 3.65 8.22 4.39
C VAL A 67 4.40 6.99 4.89
N GLU A 68 5.04 7.08 6.06
CA GLU A 68 5.75 5.96 6.69
C GLU A 68 4.83 4.78 6.95
N LYS A 69 3.62 5.05 7.48
CA LYS A 69 2.60 4.03 7.65
C LYS A 69 2.21 3.35 6.33
N GLN A 70 1.99 4.12 5.27
CA GLN A 70 1.66 3.56 3.94
C GLN A 70 2.79 2.68 3.39
N VAL A 71 4.06 3.09 3.56
CA VAL A 71 5.22 2.31 3.15
C VAL A 71 5.32 1.02 3.96
N ALA A 72 5.15 1.11 5.28
CA ALA A 72 5.16 -0.04 6.17
C ALA A 72 4.03 -1.04 5.84
N ASP A 73 2.82 -0.55 5.62
CA ASP A 73 1.67 -1.37 5.26
C ASP A 73 1.89 -2.07 3.91
N ARG A 74 2.38 -1.36 2.90
CA ARG A 74 2.70 -1.96 1.59
C ARG A 74 3.78 -3.03 1.71
N LYS A 75 4.84 -2.78 2.50
CA LYS A 75 5.90 -3.76 2.76
C LYS A 75 5.33 -4.99 3.46
N LYS A 76 4.49 -4.80 4.48
CA LYS A 76 3.85 -5.89 5.22
C LYS A 76 2.97 -6.75 4.31
N THR A 77 2.14 -6.12 3.47
CA THR A 77 1.32 -6.85 2.49
C THR A 77 2.16 -7.63 1.49
N ALA A 78 3.25 -7.04 0.98
CA ALA A 78 4.17 -7.72 0.07
C ALA A 78 4.86 -8.92 0.73
N THR A 79 5.31 -8.79 1.98
CA THR A 79 5.88 -9.89 2.76
C THR A 79 4.87 -11.01 2.97
N LEU A 80 3.65 -10.69 3.43
CA LEU A 80 2.61 -11.69 3.63
C LEU A 80 2.25 -12.43 2.34
N GLN A 81 2.22 -11.73 1.20
CA GLN A 81 1.98 -12.34 -0.10
C GLN A 81 3.14 -13.27 -0.51
N SER A 82 4.39 -12.83 -0.29
CA SER A 82 5.59 -13.64 -0.56
C SER A 82 5.63 -14.89 0.30
N ASP A 83 5.37 -14.78 1.61
CA ASP A 83 5.34 -15.90 2.56
C ASP A 83 4.23 -16.88 2.19
N HIS A 84 3.06 -16.36 1.81
CA HIS A 84 1.96 -17.17 1.33
C HIS A 84 2.33 -17.93 0.05
N HIS A 85 2.91 -17.26 -0.95
CA HIS A 85 3.37 -17.93 -2.17
C HIS A 85 4.45 -18.98 -1.89
N ALA A 86 5.43 -18.67 -1.02
CA ALA A 86 6.47 -19.62 -0.64
C ALA A 86 5.88 -20.89 0.00
N ARG A 87 4.87 -20.73 0.86
CA ARG A 87 4.14 -21.87 1.45
C ARG A 87 3.46 -22.74 0.39
N LEU A 88 2.80 -22.12 -0.60
CA LEU A 88 2.15 -22.86 -1.68
C LEU A 88 3.16 -23.59 -2.57
N VAL A 89 4.28 -22.95 -2.92
CA VAL A 89 5.36 -23.56 -3.72
C VAL A 89 5.94 -24.77 -2.99
N CYS A 90 6.12 -24.69 -1.67
CA CYS A 90 6.56 -25.80 -0.83
C CYS A 90 5.60 -26.99 -0.93
N TRP A 91 4.30 -26.75 -0.76
CA TRP A 91 3.28 -27.81 -0.90
C TRP A 91 3.28 -28.47 -2.27
N ILE A 92 3.41 -27.69 -3.35
CA ILE A 92 3.46 -28.18 -4.73
C ILE A 92 4.70 -29.04 -4.95
N SER A 93 5.86 -28.58 -4.47
CA SER A 93 7.14 -29.28 -4.63
C SER A 93 7.14 -30.63 -3.91
N ASP A 94 6.58 -30.67 -2.69
CA ASP A 94 6.47 -31.88 -1.87
C ASP A 94 5.31 -32.80 -2.28
N ARG A 95 4.50 -32.38 -3.27
CA ARG A 95 3.22 -33.04 -3.64
C ARG A 95 2.35 -33.31 -2.40
N SER A 96 2.32 -32.32 -1.51
CA SER A 96 1.65 -32.41 -0.21
C SER A 96 0.14 -32.66 -0.38
N PRO A 97 -0.51 -33.43 0.52
CA PRO A 97 -1.97 -33.53 0.57
C PRO A 97 -2.69 -32.18 0.72
N MET A 98 -1.97 -31.14 1.15
CA MET A 98 -2.48 -29.78 1.25
C MET A 98 -2.71 -29.11 -0.12
N CYS A 99 -2.18 -29.67 -1.21
CA CYS A 99 -2.41 -29.18 -2.57
C CYS A 99 -3.91 -29.07 -2.91
N LYS A 100 -4.76 -29.92 -2.34
CA LYS A 100 -6.22 -29.86 -2.53
C LYS A 100 -6.88 -28.52 -2.10
N HIS A 101 -6.18 -27.72 -1.29
CA HIS A 101 -6.65 -26.41 -0.83
C HIS A 101 -6.16 -25.24 -1.70
N ILE A 102 -5.29 -25.50 -2.68
CA ILE A 102 -4.80 -24.47 -3.58
C ILE A 102 -5.87 -24.18 -4.62
N THR A 103 -6.30 -22.92 -4.70
CA THR A 103 -7.35 -22.50 -5.62
C THR A 103 -6.78 -22.23 -7.02
N GLY A 104 -7.62 -22.32 -8.06
CA GLY A 104 -7.20 -22.01 -9.43
C GLY A 104 -6.62 -20.60 -9.59
N THR A 105 -7.14 -19.61 -8.85
CA THR A 105 -6.60 -18.25 -8.81
C THR A 105 -5.19 -18.20 -8.22
N GLN A 106 -4.92 -18.99 -7.17
CA GLN A 106 -3.58 -19.09 -6.58
C GLN A 106 -2.61 -19.77 -7.54
N VAL A 107 -3.02 -20.85 -8.23
CA VAL A 107 -2.21 -21.51 -9.26
C VAL A 107 -1.85 -20.53 -10.38
N ALA A 108 -2.84 -19.78 -10.88
CA ALA A 108 -2.62 -18.76 -11.91
C ALA A 108 -1.65 -17.67 -11.45
N ALA A 109 -1.76 -17.21 -10.19
CA ALA A 109 -0.86 -16.21 -9.62
C ALA A 109 0.58 -16.73 -9.49
N LEU A 110 0.77 -18.00 -9.10
CA LEU A 110 2.10 -18.62 -9.01
C LEU A 110 2.74 -18.82 -10.39
N LEU A 111 1.95 -19.24 -11.40
CA LEU A 111 2.41 -19.38 -12.78
C LEU A 111 2.77 -18.01 -13.39
N ALA A 112 1.92 -17.00 -13.21
CA ALA A 112 2.19 -15.63 -13.68
C ALA A 112 3.45 -15.04 -13.03
N SER A 113 3.70 -15.38 -11.76
CA SER A 113 4.91 -14.98 -11.03
C SER A 113 6.13 -15.86 -11.35
N LYS A 114 5.98 -16.88 -12.23
CA LYS A 114 7.02 -17.87 -12.59
C LYS A 114 7.63 -18.60 -11.39
N LEU A 115 6.88 -18.71 -10.29
CA LEU A 115 7.34 -19.39 -9.07
C LEU A 115 7.22 -20.91 -9.15
N VAL A 116 6.39 -21.40 -10.08
CA VAL A 116 6.16 -22.82 -10.38
C VAL A 116 5.97 -23.01 -11.88
N THR A 117 6.17 -24.23 -12.38
CA THR A 117 5.93 -24.59 -13.79
C THR A 117 4.62 -25.37 -13.95
N GLU A 118 4.08 -25.42 -15.17
CA GLU A 118 2.88 -26.22 -15.47
C GLU A 118 3.08 -27.71 -15.14
N GLY A 119 4.28 -28.25 -15.39
CA GLY A 119 4.62 -29.63 -15.05
C GLY A 119 4.58 -29.91 -13.54
N GLN A 120 5.01 -28.96 -12.71
CA GLN A 120 4.91 -29.09 -11.25
C GLN A 120 3.46 -29.06 -10.77
N ILE A 121 2.62 -28.21 -11.37
CA ILE A 121 1.19 -28.13 -11.08
C ILE A 121 0.46 -29.42 -11.47
N GLN A 122 0.77 -29.99 -12.65
CA GLN A 122 0.21 -31.26 -13.09
C GLN A 122 0.67 -32.42 -12.20
N ALA A 123 1.96 -32.49 -11.88
CA ALA A 123 2.51 -33.53 -11.00
C ALA A 123 1.94 -33.49 -9.56
N ALA A 124 1.50 -32.30 -9.11
CA ALA A 124 0.82 -32.11 -7.83
C ALA A 124 -0.71 -32.36 -7.90
N GLY A 125 -1.25 -32.74 -9.07
CA GLY A 125 -2.66 -33.05 -9.25
C GLY A 125 -3.60 -31.82 -9.24
N LEU A 126 -3.05 -30.62 -9.47
CA LEU A 126 -3.79 -29.36 -9.42
C LEU A 126 -4.42 -28.97 -10.77
N ARG A 127 -4.05 -29.65 -11.85
CA ARG A 127 -4.56 -29.46 -13.20
C ARG A 127 -4.59 -30.80 -13.91
N SER A 128 -5.78 -31.21 -14.37
CA SER A 128 -6.01 -32.40 -15.19
C SER A 128 -5.68 -32.13 -16.64
#